data_AF-A0A7Y3MVP1-F1
#
_entry.id   AF-A0A7Y3MVP1-F1
#
_cell.length_a   1.000
_cell.length_b   1.000
_cell.length_c   1.000
_cell.angle_alpha   90.00
_cell.angle_beta   90.00
_cell.angle_gamma   90.00
#
_symmetry.space_group_name_H-M   'P 1'
#
loop_
_entity.id
_entity.type
_entity.pdbx_description
1 polymer ?
#
loop_
_entity_poly.entity_id
_entity_poly.type
_entity_poly.pdbx_seq_one_letter_code
_entity_poly.pdbx_strand_id
1 'polypeptide(L)' 'MNDSVAVDAKRILLRYGAPISVLDSIADEDRISFARTIARTSLPDREKALKQLLVDGGYVEAPA' A
#
# COMPACT_ATOMS: atom_id res chain seq x y z
N MET A 1 6.56 4.66 -19.21
CA MET A 1 7.55 3.96 -18.35
C MET A 1 7.16 3.97 -16.88
N ASN A 2 6.47 5.01 -16.37
CA ASN A 2 5.90 5.04 -15.00
C ASN A 2 4.76 4.04 -14.74
N ASP A 3 3.96 3.70 -15.76
CA ASP A 3 2.81 2.79 -15.58
C ASP A 3 3.23 1.41 -15.07
N SER A 4 4.42 0.93 -15.47
CA SER A 4 4.95 -0.35 -15.00
C SER A 4 5.22 -0.34 -13.49
N VAL A 5 5.77 0.77 -12.97
CA VAL A 5 6.09 0.91 -11.54
C VAL A 5 4.83 1.07 -10.70
N ALA A 6 3.85 1.86 -11.19
CA ALA A 6 2.56 2.02 -10.53
C ALA A 6 1.77 0.70 -10.46
N VAL A 7 1.78 -0.09 -11.54
CA VAL A 7 1.15 -1.40 -11.58
C VAL A 7 1.83 -2.38 -10.62
N ASP A 8 3.16 -2.39 -10.55
CA ASP A 8 3.89 -3.26 -9.61
C ASP A 8 3.66 -2.83 -8.16
N ALA A 9 3.67 -1.53 -7.88
CA ALA A 9 3.31 -0.98 -6.58
C ALA A 9 1.90 -1.43 -6.15
N LYS A 10 0.90 -1.29 -7.03
CA LYS A 10 -0.46 -1.77 -6.78
C LYS A 10 -0.48 -3.27 -6.48
N ARG A 11 0.26 -4.10 -7.23
CA ARG A 11 0.36 -5.55 -6.97
C ARG A 11 0.97 -5.87 -5.61
N ILE A 12 2.04 -5.19 -5.23
CA ILE A 12 2.69 -5.35 -3.92
C ILE A 12 1.69 -5.05 -2.81
N LEU A 13 0.97 -3.92 -2.90
CA LEU A 13 0.01 -3.51 -1.87
C LEU A 13 -1.19 -4.49 -1.78
N LEU A 14 -1.71 -4.95 -2.93
CA LEU A 14 -2.76 -5.98 -2.96
C LEU A 14 -2.30 -7.29 -2.30
N ARG A 15 -1.04 -7.71 -2.55
CA ARG A 15 -0.49 -8.94 -1.98
C ARG A 15 -0.49 -8.93 -0.45
N TYR A 16 -0.32 -7.77 0.17
CA TYR A 16 -0.27 -7.62 1.63
C TYR A 16 -1.60 -7.11 2.22
N GLY A 17 -2.70 -7.18 1.47
CA GLY A 17 -4.05 -7.02 2.02
C GLY A 17 -4.70 -5.64 1.87
N ALA A 18 -4.12 -4.71 1.11
CA ALA A 18 -4.82 -3.45 0.81
C ALA A 18 -6.08 -3.70 -0.04
N PRO A 19 -7.25 -3.15 0.32
CA PRO A 19 -8.45 -3.26 -0.51
C PRO A 19 -8.27 -2.60 -1.87
N ILE A 20 -8.71 -3.26 -2.95
CA ILE A 20 -8.56 -2.71 -4.31
C ILE A 20 -9.29 -1.37 -4.49
N SER A 21 -10.47 -1.23 -3.89
CA SER A 21 -11.27 0.00 -3.90
C SER A 21 -10.54 1.18 -3.25
N VAL A 22 -9.77 0.90 -2.19
CA VAL A 22 -8.92 1.91 -1.54
C VAL A 22 -7.77 2.28 -2.46
N LEU A 23 -7.06 1.30 -3.02
CA LEU A 23 -5.93 1.56 -3.91
C LEU A 23 -6.30 2.33 -5.17
N ASP A 24 -7.53 2.18 -5.69
CA ASP A 24 -8.01 2.94 -6.84
C ASP A 24 -8.27 4.42 -6.56
N SER A 25 -8.40 4.79 -5.28
CA SER A 25 -8.54 6.18 -4.84
C SER A 25 -7.21 6.86 -4.50
N ILE A 26 -6.12 6.09 -4.42
CA ILE A 26 -4.78 6.59 -4.06
C ILE A 26 -4.03 6.96 -5.34
N ALA A 27 -3.38 8.13 -5.34
CA ALA A 27 -2.54 8.58 -6.43
C ALA A 27 -1.36 7.63 -6.69
N ASP A 28 -0.87 7.58 -7.93
CA ASP A 28 0.22 6.69 -8.30
C ASP A 28 1.50 6.94 -7.50
N GLU A 29 1.85 8.21 -7.24
CA GLU A 29 3.03 8.54 -6.45
C GLU A 29 2.95 7.96 -5.03
N ASP A 30 1.78 8.02 -4.39
CA ASP A 30 1.55 7.52 -3.05
C ASP A 30 1.57 6.00 -3.01
N ARG A 31 0.95 5.32 -4.00
CA ARG A 31 1.03 3.86 -4.13
C ARG A 31 2.48 3.39 -4.24
N ILE A 32 3.28 4.06 -5.06
CA ILE A 32 4.70 3.75 -5.24
C ILE A 32 5.47 3.99 -3.93
N SER A 33 5.18 5.09 -3.22
CA SER A 33 5.79 5.39 -1.92
C SER A 33 5.47 4.33 -0.85
N PHE A 34 4.20 3.92 -0.75
CA PHE A 34 3.77 2.86 0.16
C PHE A 34 4.42 1.53 -0.17
N ALA A 35 4.42 1.13 -1.44
CA ALA A 35 5.03 -0.12 -1.87
C ALA A 35 6.54 -0.16 -1.54
N ARG A 36 7.27 0.94 -1.72
CA ARG A 36 8.69 1.07 -1.33
C ARG A 36 8.88 0.97 0.18
N THR A 37 7.95 1.48 0.97
CA THR A 37 8.02 1.38 2.43
C THR A 37 7.78 -0.06 2.86
N ILE A 38 6.76 -0.72 2.33
CA ILE A 38 6.46 -2.15 2.59
C ILE A 38 7.57 -3.09 2.10
N ALA A 39 8.20 -2.79 0.97
CA ALA A 39 9.33 -3.58 0.49
C ALA A 39 10.52 -3.56 1.47
N ARG A 40 10.70 -2.46 2.21
CA ARG A 40 11.78 -2.25 3.19
C ARG A 40 11.46 -2.78 4.60
N THR A 41 10.22 -3.16 4.89
CA THR A 41 9.87 -3.80 6.16
C THR A 41 10.14 -5.30 6.14
N SER A 42 10.30 -5.89 7.33
CA SER A 42 10.46 -7.34 7.47
C SER A 42 9.23 -8.06 6.89
N LEU A 43 9.44 -9.20 6.24
CA LEU A 43 8.38 -10.00 5.62
C LEU A 43 7.18 -10.26 6.57
N PRO A 44 7.38 -10.68 7.83
CA PRO A 44 6.27 -10.90 8.77
C PRO A 44 5.54 -9.61 9.18
N ASP A 45 6.16 -8.43 9.05
CA ASP A 45 5.56 -7.16 9.48
C ASP A 45 4.83 -6.41 8.34
N ARG A 46 4.95 -6.86 7.09
CA ARG A 46 4.46 -6.12 5.90
C ARG A 46 2.96 -5.83 5.93
N GLU A 47 2.15 -6.81 6.30
CA GLU A 47 0.69 -6.63 6.39
C GLU A 47 0.33 -5.60 7.46
N LYS A 48 0.91 -5.74 8.65
CA LYS A 48 0.68 -4.81 9.76
C LYS A 48 1.13 -3.39 9.41
N ALA A 49 2.32 -3.25 8.82
CA ALA A 49 2.85 -1.96 8.38
C ALA A 49 1.98 -1.32 7.29
N LEU A 50 1.46 -2.11 6.35
CA LEU A 50 0.57 -1.61 5.31
C LEU A 50 -0.75 -1.13 5.89
N LYS A 51 -1.35 -1.89 6.81
CA LYS A 51 -2.56 -1.46 7.50
C LYS A 51 -2.35 -0.14 8.23
N GLN A 52 -1.24 0.00 8.95
CA GLN A 52 -0.92 1.24 9.64
C GLN A 52 -0.73 2.42 8.68
N LEU A 53 -0.01 2.23 7.56
CA LEU A 53 0.16 3.27 6.54
C LEU A 53 -1.17 3.74 5.96
N LEU A 54 -2.09 2.82 5.69
CA LEU A 54 -3.42 3.16 5.16
C LEU A 54 -4.26 3.91 6.20
N VAL A 55 -4.15 3.57 7.48
CA VAL A 55 -4.82 4.29 8.58
C VAL A 55 -4.23 5.69 8.74
N ASP A 56 -2.91 5.81 8.78
CA ASP A 56 -2.20 7.09 8.94
C ASP A 56 -2.48 8.05 7.77
N GLY A 57 -2.65 7.50 6.56
CA GLY A 57 -3.06 8.24 5.38
C GLY A 57 -4.56 8.56 5.28
N GLY A 58 -5.38 8.07 6.23
CA GLY A 58 -6.82 8.29 6.25
C GLY A 58 -7.60 7.50 5.19
N TYR A 59 -7.00 6.46 4.62
CA TYR A 59 -7.61 5.65 3.56
C TYR A 59 -8.47 4.50 4.09
N VAL A 60 -8.23 4.07 5.33
CA VAL A 60 -9.03 3.06 6.04
C VAL A 60 -9.18 3.46 7.50
N GLU A 61 -10.29 3.07 8.12
CA GLU A 61 -10.47 3.27 9.56
C GLU A 61 -9.57 2.33 10.37
N ALA A 62 -9.10 2.83 11.52
CA ALA A 62 -8.40 1.98 12.48
C ALA A 62 -9.36 0.88 12.97
N PRO A 63 -8.90 -0.37 13.11
CA PRO A 63 -9.70 -1.39 13.78
C PRO A 63 -10.00 -0.92 15.21
N ALA A 64 -11.27 -0.99 15.59
CA ALA A 64 -11.75 -0.66 16.93
C ALA A 64 -11.12 -1.54 18.02
#